data_AF-A0A7C5H7I0-F1
#
_entry.id   AF-A0A7C5H7I0-F1
#
_cell.length_a   1.000
_cell.length_b   1.000
_cell.length_c   1.000
_cell.angle_alpha   90.00
_cell.angle_beta   90.00
_cell.angle_gamma   90.00
#
_symmetry.space_group_name_H-M   'P 1'
#
loop_
_entity.id
_entity.type
_entity.pdbx_description
1 polymer ?
#
loop_
_entity_poly.entity_id
_entity_poly.type
_entity_poly.pdbx_seq_one_letter_code
_entity_poly.pdbx_strand_id
1 'polypeptide(L)' 'MGKSLDPAIREIVENRRLAKRICMRCYARNPIKAKQCRRCGYKGLRVKARESRGG' A
#
# COMPACT_ATOMS: atom_id res chain seq x y z
N MET A 1 13.85 -9.53 21.11
CA MET A 1 13.75 -8.09 21.45
C MET A 1 12.49 -7.51 20.82
N GLY A 2 11.34 -7.85 21.39
CA GLY A 2 10.04 -7.36 20.92
C GLY A 2 9.81 -5.97 21.50
N LYS A 3 9.83 -4.94 20.66
CA LYS A 3 9.36 -3.62 21.09
C LYS A 3 7.85 -3.74 21.27
N SER A 4 7.41 -3.56 22.51
CA SER A 4 6.02 -3.22 22.84
C SER A 4 5.60 -2.07 21.93
N LEU A 5 4.78 -2.36 20.93
CA LEU A 5 4.29 -1.37 19.98
C LEU A 5 3.15 -0.62 20.65
N ASP A 6 3.45 0.62 21.05
CA ASP A 6 2.43 1.61 21.32
C ASP A 6 1.37 1.58 20.19
N PRO A 7 0.07 1.55 20.52
CA PRO A 7 -0.99 1.41 19.53
C PRO A 7 -0.97 2.50 18.46
N ALA A 8 -0.48 3.70 18.76
CA ALA A 8 -0.32 4.76 17.76
C ALA A 8 0.80 4.46 16.77
N ILE A 9 1.93 3.89 17.24
CA ILE A 9 3.03 3.46 16.36
C ILE A 9 2.56 2.34 15.41
N ARG A 10 1.77 1.40 15.92
CA ARG A 10 1.18 0.32 15.09
C ARG A 10 0.30 0.90 13.97
N GLU A 11 -0.54 1.87 14.27
CA GLU A 11 -1.39 2.52 13.27
C GLU A 11 -0.59 3.27 12.20
N ILE A 12 0.44 4.01 12.59
CA ILE A 12 1.31 4.73 11.65
C ILE A 12 2.01 3.76 10.68
N VAL A 13 2.52 2.66 11.20
CA VAL A 13 3.19 1.62 10.38
C VAL A 13 2.21 0.99 9.40
N GLU A 14 1.01 0.64 9.86
CA GLU A 14 -0.04 0.08 9.00
C GLU A 14 -0.46 1.06 7.91
N ASN A 15 -0.71 2.34 8.25
CA ASN A 15 -1.05 3.37 7.28
C ASN A 15 0.07 3.55 6.23
N ARG A 16 1.35 3.58 6.62
CA ARG A 16 2.47 3.66 5.65
C ARG A 16 2.52 2.44 4.73
N ARG A 17 2.11 1.27 5.21
CA ARG A 17 2.11 0.03 4.43
C ARG A 17 0.94 -0.02 3.45
N LEU A 18 -0.23 0.46 3.88
CA LEU A 18 -1.51 0.34 3.17
C LEU A 18 -1.88 1.55 2.31
N ALA A 19 -1.40 2.76 2.62
CA ALA A 19 -1.64 3.99 1.84
C ALA A 19 -0.87 4.02 0.51
N LYS A 20 -1.13 3.02 -0.34
CA LYS A 20 -0.50 2.79 -1.63
C LYS A 20 -1.56 2.38 -2.64
N ARG A 21 -1.31 2.73 -3.89
CA ARG A 21 -2.09 2.22 -5.02
C ARG A 21 -1.32 1.11 -5.75
N ILE A 22 -1.99 0.04 -6.13
CA ILE A 22 -1.44 -1.10 -6.87
C ILE A 22 -1.85 -0.97 -8.33
N CYS A 23 -0.89 -1.08 -9.24
CA CYS A 23 -1.18 -1.10 -10.67
C CYS A 23 -1.94 -2.38 -11.04
N MET A 24 -3.05 -2.27 -11.77
CA MET A 24 -3.82 -3.44 -12.22
C MET A 24 -3.16 -4.16 -13.42
N ARG A 25 -2.16 -3.55 -14.06
CA ARG A 25 -1.42 -4.14 -15.19
C ARG A 25 -0.13 -4.84 -14.78
N CYS A 26 0.68 -4.23 -13.91
CA CYS A 26 2.01 -4.76 -13.54
C CYS A 26 2.22 -4.96 -12.03
N TYR A 27 1.17 -4.77 -11.22
CA TYR A 27 1.18 -4.97 -9.76
C TYR A 27 2.19 -4.11 -8.96
N ALA A 28 2.82 -3.11 -9.61
CA ALA A 28 3.71 -2.19 -8.94
C ALA A 28 2.98 -1.37 -7.85
N ARG A 29 3.68 -1.11 -6.74
CA ARG A 29 3.21 -0.24 -5.66
C ARG A 29 3.53 1.22 -5.99
N ASN A 30 2.50 2.06 -5.95
CA ASN A 30 2.54 3.48 -6.27
C ASN A 30 2.09 4.32 -5.06
N PRO A 31 2.52 5.58 -4.96
CA PRO A 31 2.00 6.53 -3.96
C PRO A 31 0.48 6.65 -3.99
N ILE A 32 -0.15 6.98 -2.85
CA ILE A 32 -1.62 7.15 -2.78
C ILE A 32 -2.14 8.25 -3.70
N LYS A 33 -1.34 9.29 -3.98
CA LYS A 33 -1.67 10.39 -4.89
C LYS A 33 -1.30 10.13 -6.35
N ALA A 34 -0.79 8.95 -6.70
CA ALA A 34 -0.35 8.65 -8.07
C ALA A 34 -1.53 8.65 -9.06
N LYS A 35 -1.38 9.38 -10.16
CA LYS A 35 -2.33 9.41 -11.30
C LYS A 35 -2.04 8.33 -12.35
N GLN A 36 -0.82 7.79 -12.36
CA GLN A 36 -0.39 6.72 -13.27
C GLN A 36 0.68 5.85 -12.61
N CYS A 37 0.86 4.63 -13.12
CA CYS A 37 1.90 3.72 -12.65
C CYS A 37 3.28 4.27 -12.98
N ARG A 38 4.12 4.50 -11.96
CA ARG A 38 5.50 4.98 -12.13
C ARG A 38 6.43 4.00 -12.86
N ARG A 39 6.01 2.75 -13.03
CA ARG A 39 6.78 1.69 -13.70
C ARG A 39 6.39 1.49 -15.17
N CYS A 40 5.11 1.57 -15.50
CA CYS A 40 4.62 1.20 -16.84
C CYS A 40 3.67 2.23 -17.48
N GLY A 41 3.43 3.39 -16.86
CA GLY A 41 2.55 4.45 -17.38
C GLY A 41 1.04 4.14 -17.35
N TYR A 42 0.63 2.91 -17.04
CA TYR A 42 -0.80 2.56 -16.99
C TYR A 42 -1.57 3.35 -15.92
N LYS A 43 -2.78 3.83 -16.26
CA LYS A 43 -3.60 4.69 -15.40
C LYS A 43 -4.54 3.92 -14.46
N GLY A 44 -4.80 2.63 -14.73
CA GLY A 44 -5.62 1.79 -13.87
C GLY A 44 -4.88 1.37 -12.60
N LEU A 45 -5.11 2.12 -11.52
CA LEU A 45 -4.55 1.91 -10.19
C LEU A 45 -5.66 1.64 -9.17
N ARG A 46 -5.54 0.57 -8.40
CA ARG A 46 -6.47 0.25 -7.29
C ARG A 46 -5.86 0.56 -5.93
N VAL A 47 -6.66 0.80 -4.91
CA VAL A 47 -6.13 0.90 -3.53
C VAL A 47 -5.64 -0.49 -3.06
N LYS A 48 -4.57 -0.53 -2.26
CA LYS A 48 -4.11 -1.77 -1.64
C LYS A 48 -5.16 -2.21 -0.59
N ALA A 49 -5.57 -3.47 -0.64
CA ALA A 49 -6.49 -4.02 0.35
C ALA A 49 -5.86 -3.95 1.75
N ARG A 50 -6.69 -3.63 2.75
CA ARG A 50 -6.30 -3.63 4.17
C ARG A 50 -6.04 -5.06 4.65
N GLU A 51 -6.93 -5.97 4.30
CA GLU A 51 -6.79 -7.39 4.61
C GLU A 51 -5.96 -8.11 3.54
N SER A 52 -5.12 -9.03 4.01
CA SER A 52 -4.46 -10.01 3.16
C SER A 52 -5.51 -10.93 2.55
N ARG A 53 -5.48 -11.16 1.24
CA ARG A 53 -6.42 -12.06 0.54
C ARG A 53 -5.93 -13.51 0.47
N GLY A 54 -5.04 -13.91 1.38
CA GLY A 54 -4.50 -15.26 1.47
C GLY A 54 -4.55 -15.71 2.92
N GLY A 55 -5.34 -16.76 3.16
CA GLY A 55 -5.19 -17.66 4.29
C GLY A 55 -4.26 -18.80 3.91
#